data_AF-A0A9P7Z1X2-F1
#
_entry.id   AF-A0A9P7Z1X2-F1
#
_cell.length_a   1.000
_cell.length_b   1.000
_cell.length_c   1.000
_cell.angle_alpha   90.00
_cell.angle_beta   90.00
_cell.angle_gamma   90.00
#
_symmetry.space_group_name_H-M   'P 1'
#
loop_
_entity.id
_entity.type
_entity.pdbx_description
1 polymer ?
#
loop_
_entity_poly.entity_id
_entity_poly.type
_entity_poly.pdbx_seq_one_letter_code
_entity_poly.pdbx_strand_id
1 'polypeptide(L)'
;MSPPTIIDAKISFLRTQILQLSQALRISPQTLNTITTAEDNALRQKAIDEALRKANVLLKRHLKVCYGPQATRHVAEQIDRLYWVAGDASEAGEVEEWCERGVDLRQDGIITQLPPEWSEEAFITAPSNAAKYEELQQRLAAANKKRRAAKEKLEQYRRMKDMVSLFEGGDVQQNLVVKNGEVEKELERMRMLMLRVERGLSGLGEREGREEMEGIFGDDDEEEEKIRRLFAW
;
A
#
# COMPACT_ATOMS: atom_id res chain seq x y z
N MET A 1 -11.10 20.49 3.57
CA MET A 1 -11.41 19.92 2.24
C MET A 1 -10.10 19.70 1.53
N SER A 2 -9.83 18.49 1.03
CA SER A 2 -8.58 18.19 0.30
C SER A 2 -8.51 19.02 -0.99
N PRO A 3 -7.33 19.51 -1.40
CA PRO A 3 -7.19 20.21 -2.67
C PRO A 3 -7.57 19.26 -3.83
N PRO A 4 -8.27 19.75 -4.88
CA PRO A 4 -8.66 18.93 -6.02
C PRO A 4 -7.43 18.38 -6.73
N THR A 5 -7.48 17.12 -7.16
CA THR A 5 -6.38 16.55 -7.95
C THR A 5 -6.36 17.17 -9.35
N ILE A 6 -5.21 17.09 -10.04
CA ILE A 6 -5.09 17.54 -11.44
C ILE A 6 -6.10 16.81 -12.33
N ILE A 7 -6.33 15.52 -12.05
CA ILE A 7 -7.34 14.70 -12.73
C ILE A 7 -8.74 15.25 -12.46
N ASP A 8 -9.06 15.63 -11.22
CA ASP A 8 -10.37 16.23 -10.90
C ASP A 8 -10.58 17.57 -11.61
N ALA A 9 -9.52 18.38 -11.78
CA ALA A 9 -9.58 19.62 -12.54
C ALA A 9 -9.82 19.35 -14.05
N LYS A 10 -9.17 18.33 -14.61
CA LYS A 10 -9.41 17.90 -16.00
C LYS A 10 -10.84 17.37 -16.19
N ILE A 11 -11.33 16.58 -15.23
CA ILE A 11 -12.72 16.09 -15.24
C ILE A 11 -13.71 17.25 -15.13
N SER A 12 -13.47 18.23 -14.26
CA SER A 12 -14.36 19.38 -14.11
C SER A 12 -14.41 20.22 -15.40
N PHE A 13 -13.27 20.44 -16.04
CA PHE A 13 -13.19 21.08 -17.36
C PHE A 13 -13.96 20.29 -18.43
N LEU A 14 -13.75 18.97 -18.53
CA LEU A 14 -14.49 18.16 -19.49
C LEU A 14 -16.01 18.23 -19.24
N ARG A 15 -16.44 18.22 -17.97
CA ARG A 15 -17.85 18.37 -17.61
C ARG A 15 -18.42 19.72 -18.03
N THR A 16 -17.69 20.82 -17.85
CA THR A 16 -18.18 22.14 -18.28
C THR A 16 -18.28 22.22 -19.80
N GLN A 17 -17.30 21.69 -20.53
CA GLN A 17 -17.34 21.63 -22.00
C GLN A 17 -18.48 20.75 -22.52
N ILE A 18 -18.66 19.55 -21.95
CA ILE A 18 -19.79 18.67 -22.29
C ILE A 18 -21.11 19.37 -22.00
N LEU A 19 -21.22 20.11 -20.89
CA LEU A 19 -22.44 20.84 -20.56
C LEU A 19 -22.74 21.93 -21.61
N GLN A 20 -21.72 22.69 -22.03
CA GLN A 20 -21.85 23.70 -23.09
C GLN A 20 -22.28 23.09 -24.43
N LEU A 21 -21.68 21.96 -24.82
CA LEU A 21 -22.01 21.26 -26.06
C LEU A 21 -23.34 20.49 -26.00
N SER A 22 -23.81 20.16 -24.79
CA SER A 22 -25.06 19.43 -24.55
C SER A 22 -26.32 20.30 -24.57
N GLN A 23 -26.18 21.60 -24.80
CA GLN A 23 -27.32 22.50 -24.84
C GLN A 23 -28.34 22.04 -25.89
N ALA A 24 -29.63 22.11 -25.53
CA ALA A 24 -30.68 21.71 -26.43
C ALA A 24 -30.64 22.55 -27.70
N LEU A 25 -30.69 21.89 -28.86
CA LEU A 25 -30.71 22.56 -30.15
C LEU A 25 -31.98 23.40 -30.24
N ARG A 26 -31.79 24.70 -30.47
CA ARG A 26 -32.86 25.66 -30.71
C ARG A 26 -32.67 26.25 -32.10
N ILE A 27 -33.76 26.34 -32.87
CA ILE A 27 -33.74 27.04 -34.14
C ILE A 27 -33.68 28.54 -33.83
N SER A 28 -32.83 29.28 -34.57
CA SER A 28 -32.75 30.74 -34.43
C SER A 28 -34.11 31.36 -34.74
N PRO A 29 -34.55 32.37 -33.95
CA PRO A 29 -35.85 33.02 -34.15
C PRO A 29 -35.97 33.68 -35.53
N GLN A 30 -34.85 34.12 -36.13
CA GLN A 30 -34.85 34.68 -37.48
C GLN A 30 -35.26 33.65 -38.53
N THR A 31 -34.69 32.45 -38.48
CA THR A 31 -35.08 31.31 -39.34
C THR A 31 -36.53 30.93 -39.11
N LEU A 32 -36.98 30.93 -37.85
CA LEU A 32 -38.35 30.54 -37.52
C LEU A 32 -39.35 31.52 -38.14
N ASN A 33 -39.08 32.82 -38.07
CA ASN A 33 -39.91 33.86 -38.69
C ASN A 33 -39.98 33.74 -40.22
N THR A 34 -38.88 33.38 -40.90
CA THR A 34 -38.90 33.17 -42.36
C THR A 34 -39.73 31.95 -42.78
N ILE A 35 -39.87 30.96 -41.89
CA ILE A 35 -40.63 29.73 -42.15
C ILE A 35 -42.12 29.95 -41.88
N THR A 36 -42.50 30.81 -40.94
CA THR A 36 -43.91 31.05 -40.57
C THR A 36 -44.64 32.10 -41.42
N THR A 37 -43.95 32.97 -42.17
CA THR A 37 -44.61 33.99 -43.01
C THR A 37 -45.31 33.46 -44.26
N ALA A 38 -45.09 32.20 -44.66
CA ALA A 38 -45.88 31.60 -45.73
C ALA A 38 -47.15 30.93 -45.16
N GLU A 39 -48.30 31.20 -45.77
CA GLU A 39 -49.65 30.96 -45.22
C GLU A 39 -49.97 29.47 -44.93
N ASP A 40 -49.21 28.53 -45.49
CA ASP A 40 -49.39 27.07 -45.33
C ASP A 40 -48.60 26.40 -44.17
N ASN A 41 -47.86 27.17 -43.35
CA ASN A 41 -46.80 26.58 -42.51
C ASN A 41 -47.20 26.07 -41.10
N ALA A 42 -48.47 26.15 -40.68
CA ALA A 42 -48.86 25.68 -39.34
C ALA A 42 -48.64 24.15 -39.15
N LEU A 43 -48.89 23.35 -40.19
CA LEU A 43 -48.58 21.91 -40.20
C LEU A 43 -47.06 21.66 -40.20
N ARG A 44 -46.30 22.53 -40.85
CA ARG A 44 -44.83 22.50 -40.90
C ARG A 44 -44.21 22.83 -39.55
N GLN A 45 -44.79 23.77 -38.80
CA GLN A 45 -44.31 24.14 -37.47
C GLN A 45 -44.42 22.96 -36.49
N LYS A 46 -45.55 22.25 -36.46
CA LYS A 46 -45.71 21.04 -35.63
C LYS A 46 -44.70 19.95 -35.98
N ALA A 47 -44.41 19.76 -37.27
CA ALA A 47 -43.41 18.80 -37.72
C ALA A 47 -41.99 19.22 -37.30
N ILE A 48 -41.67 20.52 -37.37
CA ILE A 48 -40.40 21.08 -36.91
C ILE A 48 -40.24 20.89 -35.40
N ASP A 49 -41.26 21.21 -34.61
CA ASP A 49 -41.22 21.08 -33.15
C ASP A 49 -41.07 19.60 -32.73
N GLU A 50 -41.77 18.69 -33.40
CA GLU A 50 -41.66 17.24 -33.15
C GLU A 50 -40.29 16.69 -33.57
N ALA A 51 -39.74 17.16 -34.69
CA ALA A 51 -38.39 16.80 -35.14
C ALA A 51 -37.33 17.32 -34.16
N LEU A 52 -37.45 18.57 -33.69
CA LEU A 52 -36.57 19.14 -32.67
C LEU A 52 -36.66 18.38 -31.35
N ARG A 53 -37.86 17.99 -30.94
CA ARG A 53 -38.07 17.18 -29.73
C ARG A 53 -37.37 15.84 -29.85
N LYS A 54 -37.57 15.12 -30.97
CA LYS A 54 -36.91 13.83 -31.24
C LYS A 54 -35.39 13.96 -31.30
N ALA A 55 -34.87 14.97 -32.00
CA ALA A 55 -33.44 15.23 -32.12
C ALA A 55 -32.81 15.50 -30.75
N ASN A 56 -33.44 16.35 -29.92
CA ASN A 56 -32.96 16.64 -28.56
C ASN A 56 -32.99 15.39 -27.65
N VAL A 57 -33.97 14.51 -27.81
CA VAL A 57 -34.00 13.22 -27.09
C VAL A 57 -32.84 12.30 -27.52
N LEU A 58 -32.58 12.21 -28.82
CA LEU A 58 -31.45 11.43 -29.35
C LEU A 58 -30.10 11.99 -28.88
N LEU A 59 -29.93 13.30 -28.91
CA LEU A 59 -28.74 13.99 -28.43
C LEU A 59 -28.48 13.70 -26.94
N LYS A 60 -29.52 13.78 -26.10
CA LYS A 60 -29.42 13.39 -24.68
C LYS A 60 -29.00 11.93 -24.47
N ARG A 61 -29.54 11.01 -25.29
CA ARG A 61 -29.16 9.58 -25.23
C ARG A 61 -27.69 9.40 -25.62
N HIS A 62 -27.26 10.00 -26.73
CA HIS A 62 -25.88 9.94 -27.19
C HIS A 62 -24.91 10.48 -26.14
N LEU A 63 -25.21 11.66 -25.56
CA LEU A 63 -24.36 12.24 -24.51
C LEU A 63 -24.20 11.32 -23.30
N LYS A 64 -25.28 10.66 -22.87
CA LYS A 64 -25.24 9.71 -21.74
C LYS A 64 -24.37 8.48 -22.05
N VAL A 65 -24.40 8.00 -23.29
CA VAL A 65 -23.63 6.82 -23.72
C VAL A 65 -22.15 7.16 -23.92
N CYS A 66 -21.85 8.24 -24.64
CA CYS A 66 -20.48 8.60 -25.00
C CYS A 66 -19.71 9.30 -23.86
N TYR A 67 -20.39 10.11 -23.06
CA TYR A 67 -19.76 10.92 -22.01
C TYR A 67 -20.17 10.47 -20.60
N GLY A 68 -20.24 9.16 -20.39
CA GLY A 68 -20.44 8.58 -19.05
C GLY A 68 -19.32 8.99 -18.07
N PRO A 69 -19.55 8.86 -16.75
CA PRO A 69 -18.56 9.24 -15.73
C PRO A 69 -17.21 8.50 -15.88
N GLN A 70 -17.24 7.24 -16.31
CA GLN A 70 -16.01 6.46 -16.53
C GLN A 70 -15.26 6.90 -17.80
N ALA A 71 -15.99 7.21 -18.88
CA ALA A 71 -15.39 7.69 -20.12
C ALA A 71 -14.72 9.06 -19.93
N THR A 72 -15.39 9.97 -19.22
CA THR A 72 -14.83 11.30 -18.92
C THR A 72 -13.58 11.22 -18.02
N ARG A 73 -13.57 10.32 -17.04
CA ARG A 73 -12.37 10.03 -16.25
C ARG A 73 -11.25 9.44 -17.11
N HIS A 74 -11.55 8.46 -17.96
CA HIS A 74 -10.55 7.83 -18.82
C HIS A 74 -9.90 8.83 -19.78
N VAL A 75 -10.69 9.70 -20.41
CA VAL A 75 -10.16 10.79 -21.26
C VAL A 75 -9.31 11.75 -20.45
N ALA A 76 -9.70 12.11 -19.23
CA ALA A 76 -8.89 12.96 -18.36
C ALA A 76 -7.52 12.32 -18.04
N GLU A 77 -7.50 11.01 -17.77
CA GLU A 77 -6.27 10.22 -17.55
C GLU A 77 -5.42 10.12 -18.83
N GLN A 78 -6.03 9.96 -20.01
CA GLN A 78 -5.30 9.97 -21.29
C GLN A 78 -4.65 11.32 -21.56
N ILE A 79 -5.38 12.43 -21.34
CA ILE A 79 -4.83 13.79 -21.46
C ILE A 79 -3.69 13.99 -20.46
N ASP A 80 -3.80 13.42 -19.26
CA ASP A 80 -2.70 13.42 -18.30
C ASP A 80 -1.47 12.69 -18.82
N ARG A 81 -1.61 11.45 -19.28
CA ARG A 81 -0.51 10.68 -19.86
C ARG A 81 0.14 11.38 -21.05
N LEU A 82 -0.67 11.91 -21.97
CA LEU A 82 -0.17 12.63 -23.13
C LEU A 82 0.57 13.91 -22.75
N TYR A 83 0.13 14.60 -21.69
CA TYR A 83 0.84 15.78 -21.19
C TYR A 83 2.24 15.41 -20.67
N TRP A 84 2.37 14.31 -19.93
CA TRP A 84 3.67 13.81 -19.48
C TRP A 84 4.56 13.37 -20.66
N VAL A 85 4.01 12.56 -21.58
CA VAL A 85 4.76 12.08 -22.76
C VAL A 85 5.19 13.23 -23.69
N ALA A 86 4.37 14.27 -23.83
CA ALA A 86 4.72 15.45 -24.61
C ALA A 86 5.81 16.30 -23.95
N GLY A 87 5.91 16.26 -22.62
CA GLY A 87 7.05 16.78 -21.87
C GLY A 87 8.33 16.05 -22.26
N ASP A 88 8.34 14.74 -22.10
CA ASP A 88 9.49 13.87 -22.38
C ASP A 88 9.97 13.96 -23.85
N ALA A 89 9.05 14.14 -24.80
CA ALA A 89 9.38 14.16 -26.23
C ALA A 89 9.88 15.53 -26.75
N SER A 90 9.69 16.61 -26.00
CA SER A 90 10.02 17.96 -26.47
C SER A 90 11.51 18.31 -26.30
N GLU A 91 12.31 17.50 -25.62
CA GLU A 91 13.63 17.91 -25.13
C GLU A 91 14.72 16.88 -25.48
N ALA A 92 15.30 17.04 -26.67
CA ALA A 92 16.59 16.47 -27.07
C ALA A 92 17.71 17.53 -27.01
N GLY A 93 17.63 18.47 -26.06
CA GLY A 93 18.62 19.52 -25.83
C GLY A 93 18.88 19.70 -24.33
N GLU A 94 20.05 20.24 -23.98
CA GLU A 94 20.51 20.50 -22.60
C GLU A 94 19.65 21.58 -21.89
N VAL A 95 18.37 21.33 -21.70
CA VAL A 95 17.52 22.12 -20.81
C VAL A 95 17.60 21.49 -19.42
N GLU A 96 17.64 22.33 -18.39
CA GLU A 96 17.70 21.84 -17.01
C GLU A 96 16.39 21.08 -16.69
N GLU A 97 16.51 19.84 -16.22
CA GLU A 97 15.41 18.87 -16.00
C GLU A 97 14.30 19.39 -15.05
N TRP A 98 14.53 20.49 -14.33
CA TRP A 98 13.49 21.14 -13.51
C TRP A 98 12.59 22.11 -14.29
N CYS A 99 13.04 22.59 -15.45
CA CYS A 99 12.32 23.51 -16.34
C CYS A 99 11.36 22.80 -17.30
N GLU A 100 11.49 21.49 -17.49
CA GLU A 100 10.74 20.77 -18.51
C GLU A 100 9.23 20.82 -18.22
N ARG A 101 8.42 20.79 -19.29
CA ARG A 101 6.96 20.80 -19.13
C ARG A 101 6.48 19.45 -18.65
N GLY A 102 5.84 19.41 -17.48
CA GLY A 102 5.43 18.13 -16.88
C GLY A 102 6.56 17.52 -16.07
N VAL A 103 7.30 18.33 -15.34
CA VAL A 103 8.24 17.86 -14.33
C VAL A 103 7.49 17.52 -13.05
N ASP A 104 7.74 16.33 -12.50
CA ASP A 104 7.19 15.94 -11.21
C ASP A 104 8.02 16.55 -10.07
N LEU A 105 7.55 17.70 -9.57
CA LEU A 105 8.12 18.40 -8.39
C LEU A 105 7.99 17.61 -7.08
N ARG A 106 7.58 16.35 -7.12
CA ARG A 106 7.72 15.41 -6.01
C ARG A 106 9.03 14.66 -6.05
N GLN A 107 9.83 14.68 -7.10
CA GLN A 107 11.06 13.91 -7.10
C GLN A 107 12.19 14.63 -6.34
N ASP A 108 12.96 13.88 -5.56
CA ASP A 108 14.01 14.44 -4.72
C ASP A 108 15.12 15.12 -5.56
N GLY A 109 15.47 14.54 -6.71
CA GLY A 109 16.50 15.09 -7.61
C GLY A 109 16.10 16.43 -8.23
N ILE A 110 14.89 16.51 -8.79
CA ILE A 110 14.33 17.73 -9.37
C ILE A 110 14.26 18.86 -8.34
N ILE A 111 13.77 18.55 -7.13
CA ILE A 111 13.66 19.55 -6.05
C ILE A 111 15.03 20.14 -5.68
N THR A 112 16.10 19.33 -5.74
CA THR A 112 17.46 19.81 -5.44
C THR A 112 18.08 20.64 -6.56
N GLN A 113 17.64 20.45 -7.80
CA GLN A 113 18.10 21.25 -8.94
C GLN A 113 17.39 22.62 -9.01
N LEU A 114 16.26 22.77 -8.30
CA LEU A 114 15.44 23.98 -8.37
C LEU A 114 16.18 25.21 -7.80
N PRO A 115 16.31 26.31 -8.56
CA PRO A 115 16.95 27.52 -8.08
C PRO A 115 16.26 28.11 -6.84
N PRO A 116 17.00 28.68 -5.87
CA PRO A 116 16.39 29.37 -4.74
C PRO A 116 15.63 30.63 -5.13
N GLU A 117 16.02 31.26 -6.24
CA GLU A 117 15.45 32.51 -6.74
C GLU A 117 14.97 32.32 -8.19
N TRP A 118 13.86 32.96 -8.58
CA TRP A 118 13.26 32.77 -9.90
C TRP A 118 14.16 33.32 -11.02
N SER A 119 14.62 34.57 -10.89
CA SER A 119 15.65 35.25 -11.68
C SER A 119 15.56 36.74 -11.38
N GLU A 120 16.66 37.48 -11.55
CA GLU A 120 16.69 38.93 -11.35
C GLU A 120 15.75 39.66 -12.34
N GLU A 121 15.67 39.18 -13.58
CA GLU A 121 14.79 39.70 -14.62
C GLU A 121 13.29 39.52 -14.28
N ALA A 122 12.94 38.39 -13.67
CA ALA A 122 11.58 38.13 -13.18
C ALA A 122 11.23 39.01 -11.97
N PHE A 123 12.20 39.36 -11.13
CA PHE A 123 11.99 40.28 -10.01
C PHE A 123 11.65 41.70 -10.51
N ILE A 124 12.29 42.14 -11.60
CA ILE A 124 12.01 43.44 -12.24
C ILE A 124 10.65 43.42 -12.94
N THR A 125 10.33 42.33 -13.66
CA THR A 125 9.13 42.26 -14.50
C THR A 125 7.86 41.98 -13.69
N ALA A 126 7.94 41.13 -12.67
CA ALA A 126 6.80 40.67 -11.88
C ALA A 126 7.20 40.36 -10.42
N PRO A 127 7.48 41.38 -9.58
CA PRO A 127 7.99 41.19 -8.22
C PRO A 127 7.04 40.38 -7.32
N SER A 128 5.72 40.52 -7.50
CA SER A 128 4.73 39.75 -6.73
C SER A 128 4.80 38.23 -7.01
N ASN A 129 5.14 37.84 -8.23
CA ASN A 129 5.26 36.43 -8.59
C ASN A 129 6.61 35.86 -8.13
N ALA A 130 7.68 36.65 -8.22
CA ALA A 130 9.00 36.29 -7.69
C ALA A 130 8.93 35.98 -6.18
N ALA A 131 8.27 36.84 -5.38
CA ALA A 131 8.09 36.60 -3.95
C ALA A 131 7.27 35.33 -3.66
N LYS A 132 6.22 35.05 -4.45
CA LYS A 132 5.42 33.82 -4.30
C LYS A 132 6.21 32.57 -4.63
N TYR A 133 7.09 32.63 -5.62
CA TYR A 133 7.97 31.51 -5.95
C TYR A 133 8.89 31.18 -4.79
N GLU A 134 9.52 32.19 -4.19
CA GLU A 134 10.41 31.99 -3.04
C GLU A 134 9.65 31.33 -1.87
N GLU A 135 8.45 31.81 -1.55
CA GLU A 135 7.60 31.21 -0.51
C GLU A 135 7.28 29.73 -0.83
N LEU A 136 6.89 29.44 -2.07
CA LEU A 136 6.55 28.08 -2.50
C LEU A 136 7.77 27.15 -2.52
N GLN A 137 8.92 27.65 -2.94
CA GLN A 137 10.19 26.92 -2.98
C GLN A 137 10.61 26.54 -1.56
N GLN A 138 10.57 27.48 -0.61
CA GLN A 138 10.89 27.22 0.80
C GLN A 138 9.92 26.19 1.39
N ARG A 139 8.62 26.32 1.10
CA ARG A 139 7.60 25.37 1.56
C ARG A 139 7.84 23.97 0.99
N LEU A 140 8.21 23.88 -0.28
CA LEU A 140 8.49 22.63 -0.97
C LEU A 140 9.75 21.96 -0.41
N ALA A 141 10.83 22.72 -0.16
CA ALA A 141 12.03 22.22 0.49
C ALA A 141 11.76 21.70 1.92
N ALA A 142 10.98 22.44 2.70
CA ALA A 142 10.58 22.03 4.05
C ALA A 142 9.72 20.75 4.05
N ALA A 143 8.76 20.65 3.12
CA ALA A 143 7.95 19.45 2.94
C ALA A 143 8.81 18.25 2.50
N ASN A 144 9.77 18.48 1.60
CA ASN A 144 10.66 17.43 1.15
C ASN A 144 11.55 16.90 2.30
N LYS A 145 12.13 17.79 3.12
CA LYS A 145 12.89 17.41 4.32
C LYS A 145 12.06 16.51 5.26
N LYS A 146 10.80 16.87 5.51
CA LYS A 146 9.89 16.04 6.33
C LYS A 146 9.66 14.66 5.71
N ARG A 147 9.46 14.61 4.40
CA ARG A 147 9.27 13.36 3.66
C ARG A 147 10.51 12.47 3.72
N ARG A 148 11.70 13.05 3.56
CA ARG A 148 12.97 12.31 3.67
C ARG A 148 13.16 11.69 5.04
N ALA A 149 12.93 12.45 6.11
CA ALA A 149 12.99 11.94 7.48
C ALA A 149 11.97 10.81 7.74
N ALA A 150 10.76 10.90 7.16
CA ALA A 150 9.77 9.83 7.25
C ALA A 150 10.20 8.56 6.49
N LYS A 151 10.76 8.70 5.28
CA LYS A 151 11.34 7.58 4.53
C LYS A 151 12.49 6.92 5.29
N GLU A 152 13.41 7.70 5.86
CA GLU A 152 14.53 7.19 6.66
C GLU A 152 14.04 6.38 7.87
N LYS A 153 13.03 6.88 8.60
CA LYS A 153 12.39 6.12 9.70
C LYS A 153 11.74 4.84 9.21
N LEU A 154 11.07 4.88 8.07
CA LEU A 154 10.43 3.70 7.49
C LEU A 154 11.46 2.64 7.08
N GLU A 155 12.59 3.05 6.51
CA GLU A 155 13.71 2.14 6.21
C GLU A 155 14.33 1.55 7.48
N GLN A 156 14.45 2.33 8.56
CA GLN A 156 14.89 1.80 9.86
C GLN A 156 13.94 0.73 10.39
N TYR A 157 12.63 0.98 10.34
CA TYR A 157 11.63 -0.01 10.77
C TYR A 157 11.59 -1.24 9.87
N ARG A 158 11.79 -1.09 8.56
CA ARG A 158 11.93 -2.23 7.64
C ARG A 158 13.12 -3.10 8.02
N ARG A 159 14.30 -2.52 8.21
CA ARG A 159 15.50 -3.25 8.66
C ARG A 159 15.26 -3.95 10.00
N MET A 160 14.62 -3.28 10.95
CA MET A 160 14.28 -3.88 12.24
C MET A 160 13.29 -5.04 12.07
N LYS A 161 12.28 -4.88 11.23
CA LYS A 161 11.33 -5.94 10.89
C LYS A 161 12.04 -7.12 10.23
N ASP A 162 12.95 -6.88 9.30
CA ASP A 162 13.72 -7.92 8.63
C ASP A 162 14.63 -8.67 9.62
N MET A 163 15.18 -7.99 10.63
CA MET A 163 15.93 -8.65 11.70
C MET A 163 15.02 -9.48 12.62
N VAL A 164 13.82 -9.00 12.91
CA VAL A 164 12.84 -9.71 13.76
C VAL A 164 12.23 -10.91 13.02
N SER A 165 11.99 -10.81 11.71
CA SER A 165 11.42 -11.90 10.91
C SER A 165 12.34 -13.12 10.86
N LEU A 166 13.66 -12.94 10.99
CA LEU A 166 14.62 -14.05 11.16
C LEU A 166 14.34 -14.88 12.43
N PHE A 167 13.70 -14.30 13.44
CA PHE A 167 13.33 -14.98 14.68
C PHE A 167 11.88 -15.49 14.71
N GLU A 168 11.03 -15.14 13.73
CA GLU A 168 9.62 -15.57 13.69
C GLU A 168 9.46 -17.08 13.42
N GLY A 169 10.53 -17.78 13.02
CA GLY A 169 10.54 -19.24 12.78
C GLY A 169 11.51 -20.05 13.65
N GLY A 170 12.28 -19.40 14.53
CA GLY A 170 13.21 -20.08 15.43
C GLY A 170 12.60 -20.16 16.83
N ASP A 171 12.52 -21.35 17.40
CA ASP A 171 12.15 -21.55 18.81
C ASP A 171 13.32 -21.04 19.68
N VAL A 172 13.45 -19.71 19.79
CA VAL A 172 14.71 -19.05 20.19
C VAL A 172 15.20 -19.52 21.56
N GLN A 173 14.35 -20.08 22.43
CA GLN A 173 14.79 -20.53 23.75
C GLN A 173 13.99 -21.72 24.32
N GLN A 174 14.07 -22.91 23.71
CA GLN A 174 13.60 -24.16 24.37
C GLN A 174 14.30 -24.42 25.72
N ASN A 175 15.51 -23.89 25.91
CA ASN A 175 16.32 -24.04 27.11
C ASN A 175 16.22 -22.85 28.10
N LEU A 176 15.17 -22.03 28.01
CA LEU A 176 15.00 -20.94 28.98
C LEU A 176 14.56 -21.49 30.33
N VAL A 177 15.31 -21.20 31.38
CA VAL A 177 14.90 -21.46 32.77
C VAL A 177 13.85 -20.43 33.16
N VAL A 178 12.62 -20.64 32.69
CA VAL A 178 11.43 -19.90 33.13
C VAL A 178 10.88 -20.57 34.38
N LYS A 179 10.26 -19.81 35.30
CA LYS A 179 9.51 -20.39 36.42
C LYS A 179 8.40 -21.32 35.87
N ASN A 180 8.41 -22.59 36.26
CA ASN A 180 7.61 -23.70 35.73
C ASN A 180 7.96 -24.16 34.29
N GLY A 181 9.14 -23.81 33.79
CA GLY A 181 9.64 -24.23 32.48
C GLY A 181 9.98 -25.72 32.39
N GLU A 182 10.16 -26.23 31.17
CA GLU A 182 10.49 -27.65 30.93
C GLU A 182 11.79 -28.05 31.62
N VAL A 183 12.80 -27.18 31.61
CA VAL A 183 14.08 -27.38 32.29
C VAL A 183 13.90 -27.50 33.81
N GLU A 184 13.03 -26.70 34.43
CA GLU A 184 12.80 -26.77 35.88
C GLU A 184 12.10 -28.07 36.27
N LYS A 185 11.13 -28.53 35.46
CA LYS A 185 10.48 -29.82 35.62
C LYS A 185 11.47 -30.98 35.47
N GLU A 186 12.37 -30.91 34.50
CA GLU A 186 13.39 -31.94 34.32
C GLU A 186 14.41 -31.96 35.46
N LEU A 187 14.82 -30.79 35.95
CA LEU A 187 15.66 -30.67 37.15
C LEU A 187 14.96 -31.21 38.40
N GLU A 188 13.64 -31.03 38.53
CA GLU A 188 12.87 -31.62 39.63
C GLU A 188 12.78 -33.14 39.53
N ARG A 189 12.60 -33.70 38.33
CA ARG A 189 12.70 -35.14 38.08
C ARG A 189 14.09 -35.67 38.44
N MET A 190 15.16 -34.98 38.03
CA MET A 190 16.53 -35.34 38.39
C MET A 190 16.74 -35.31 39.91
N ARG A 191 16.21 -34.32 40.63
CA ARG A 191 16.27 -34.28 42.11
C ARG A 191 15.56 -35.46 42.74
N MET A 192 14.37 -35.82 42.25
CA MET A 192 13.64 -37.00 42.73
C MET A 192 14.37 -38.31 42.42
N LEU A 193 14.96 -38.43 41.23
CA LEU A 193 15.80 -39.57 40.86
C LEU A 193 17.03 -39.67 41.76
N MET A 194 17.70 -38.55 42.05
CA MET A 194 18.86 -38.52 42.95
C MET A 194 18.48 -38.97 44.36
N LEU A 195 17.37 -38.50 44.92
CA LEU A 195 16.86 -38.97 46.22
C LEU A 195 16.54 -40.47 46.21
N ARG A 196 16.02 -41.01 45.10
CA ARG A 196 15.77 -42.44 44.96
C ARG A 196 17.07 -43.24 44.84
N VAL A 197 18.05 -42.74 44.10
CA VAL A 197 19.38 -43.36 43.97
C VAL A 197 20.11 -43.35 45.30
N GLU A 198 20.09 -42.24 46.04
CA GLU A 198 20.63 -42.15 47.39
C GLU A 198 19.94 -43.12 48.35
N ARG A 199 18.61 -43.25 48.28
CA ARG A 199 17.87 -44.23 49.07
C ARG A 199 18.17 -45.68 48.66
N GLY A 200 18.36 -45.93 47.36
CA GLY A 200 18.76 -47.23 46.83
C GLY A 200 20.18 -47.61 47.27
N LEU A 201 21.11 -46.65 47.26
CA LEU A 201 22.48 -46.82 47.75
C LEU A 201 22.55 -46.96 49.27
N SER A 202 21.74 -46.19 50.02
CA SER A 202 21.61 -46.33 51.48
C SER A 202 20.98 -47.66 51.87
N GLY A 203 19.99 -48.14 51.10
CA GLY A 203 19.42 -49.48 51.24
C GLY A 203 20.40 -50.60 50.88
N LEU A 204 21.36 -50.36 49.98
CA LEU A 204 22.48 -51.27 49.73
C LEU A 204 23.50 -51.25 50.89
N GLY A 205 23.74 -50.10 51.50
CA GLY A 205 24.56 -49.99 52.73
C GLY A 205 23.93 -50.66 53.96
N GLU A 206 22.60 -50.68 54.07
CA GLU A 206 21.89 -51.44 55.11
C GLU A 206 21.76 -52.94 54.78
N ARG A 207 21.79 -53.32 53.51
CA ARG A 207 21.78 -54.73 53.09
C ARG A 207 23.13 -55.41 53.30
N GLU A 208 24.23 -54.66 53.27
CA GLU A 208 25.55 -55.14 53.70
C GLU A 208 25.63 -55.41 55.22
N GLY A 209 24.71 -54.83 56.02
CA GLY A 209 24.66 -55.01 57.47
C GLY A 209 23.63 -56.05 57.97
N ARG A 210 22.89 -56.70 57.08
CA ARG A 210 21.82 -57.64 57.46
C ARG A 210 21.78 -58.91 56.60
N GLU A 211 22.92 -59.36 56.10
CA GLU A 211 23.07 -60.67 55.45
C GLU A 211 24.24 -61.50 56.06
N GLU A 212 24.69 -61.19 57.28
CA GLU A 212 25.64 -62.03 58.04
C GLU A 212 25.14 -62.37 59.47
N MET A 213 24.04 -63.12 59.59
CA MET A 213 23.96 -64.17 60.64
C MET A 213 22.76 -65.11 60.41
N GLU A 214 23.08 -66.40 60.28
CA GLU A 214 22.20 -67.59 60.22
C GLU A 214 21.35 -67.72 58.95
N GLY A 215 21.75 -68.43 57.90
CA GLY A 215 22.40 -69.74 57.85
C GLY A 215 21.34 -70.83 57.67
N ILE A 216 21.37 -71.54 56.53
CA ILE A 216 20.91 -72.94 56.27
C ILE A 216 20.39 -73.08 54.83
N PHE A 217 21.23 -73.70 54.00
CA PHE A 217 20.94 -74.68 52.93
C PHE A 217 19.65 -74.60 52.08
N GLY A 218 19.84 -74.60 50.76
CA GLY A 218 18.87 -74.93 49.70
C GLY A 218 18.37 -73.66 49.01
N ASP A 219 18.49 -73.43 47.70
CA ASP A 219 18.43 -74.37 46.59
C ASP A 219 18.84 -73.57 45.32
N ASP A 220 20.12 -73.56 44.96
CA ASP A 220 20.63 -72.77 43.82
C ASP A 220 20.39 -73.46 42.46
N ASP A 221 19.80 -74.67 42.44
CA ASP A 221 19.60 -75.43 41.21
C ASP A 221 18.25 -75.14 40.50
N GLU A 222 17.26 -74.51 41.16
CA GLU A 222 15.94 -74.24 40.55
C GLU A 222 15.88 -72.92 39.71
N GLU A 223 16.71 -71.93 40.03
CA GLU A 223 16.73 -70.65 39.30
C GLU A 223 17.48 -70.76 37.97
N GLU A 224 18.53 -71.59 37.88
CA GLU A 224 19.25 -71.83 36.62
C GLU A 224 18.39 -72.57 35.58
N GLU A 225 17.48 -73.46 36.00
CA GLU A 225 16.55 -74.13 35.07
C GLU A 225 15.47 -73.19 34.53
N LYS A 226 14.98 -72.23 35.34
CA LYS A 226 14.01 -71.22 34.87
C LYS A 226 14.62 -70.25 33.87
N ILE A 227 15.87 -69.86 34.08
CA ILE A 227 16.59 -68.97 33.16
C ILE A 227 16.90 -69.69 31.84
N ARG A 228 17.24 -70.99 31.87
CA ARG A 228 17.40 -71.79 30.63
C ARG A 228 16.10 -71.97 29.84
N ARG A 229 14.93 -71.99 30.49
CA ARG A 229 13.62 -72.10 29.80
C ARG A 229 13.13 -70.78 29.19
N LEU A 230 13.66 -69.64 29.60
CA LEU A 230 13.27 -68.33 29.07
C LEU A 230 14.08 -67.87 27.84
N PHE A 231 15.22 -68.51 27.56
CA PHE A 231 16.04 -68.26 26.37
C PHE A 231 15.94 -69.34 25.28
N ALA A 232 15.02 -70.30 25.43
CA ALA A 232 14.72 -71.29 24.41
C ALA A 232 13.34 -71.03 23.80
N TRP A 233 13.21 -69.98 22.98
CA TRP A 233 12.33 -69.84 21.81
C TRP A 233 12.74 -68.60 21.01
#